data_AF-A0A7U9R907-F1
#
_entry.id   AF-A0A7U9R907-F1
#
_cell.length_a   1.000
_cell.length_b   1.000
_cell.length_c   1.000
_cell.angle_alpha   90.00
_cell.angle_beta   90.00
_cell.angle_gamma   90.00
#
_symmetry.space_group_name_H-M   'P 1'
#
loop_
_entity.id
_entity.type
_entity.pdbx_description
1 polymer ?
#
loop_
_entity_poly.entity_id
_entity_poly.type
_entity_poly.pdbx_seq_one_letter_code
_entity_poly.pdbx_strand_id
1 'polypeptide(L)'
;MENQFQDFIQIHLNDRKVLIMCKDTLVAHYLHTAVSSEYYVKKDWEEWADRIIMNKENLDMWIYDVSIAKNLEEFFSAIYPQLCQEYFEEDDVYSEPDIIIGYYYIMYKEGRMTLFELLSRVNDDDDASSGAMLYRNKRFKELIHKLFKDILLQQEMQYVKELETIIAPLEKAAFRQQKILENYKG
;
A
#
# COMPACT_ATOMS: atom_id res chain seq x y z
N MET A 1 38.68 -9.29 -22.20
CA MET A 1 37.24 -9.15 -22.49
C MET A 1 36.37 -9.83 -21.42
N GLU A 2 36.83 -10.91 -20.77
CA GLU A 2 36.09 -11.56 -19.66
C GLU A 2 35.89 -10.69 -18.41
N ASN A 3 36.89 -9.88 -18.00
CA ASN A 3 36.77 -9.08 -16.78
C ASN A 3 35.66 -8.02 -16.84
N GLN A 4 35.45 -7.37 -17.98
CA GLN A 4 34.40 -6.35 -18.13
C GLN A 4 32.98 -6.95 -18.07
N PHE A 5 32.81 -8.21 -18.47
CA PHE A 5 31.52 -8.90 -18.41
C PHE A 5 31.19 -9.36 -16.98
N GLN A 6 32.20 -9.81 -16.22
CA GLN A 6 32.05 -10.14 -14.81
C GLN A 6 31.78 -8.90 -13.96
N ASP A 7 32.46 -7.78 -14.23
CA ASP A 7 32.21 -6.50 -13.56
C ASP A 7 30.78 -5.99 -13.83
N PHE A 8 30.31 -6.10 -15.08
CA PHE A 8 28.94 -5.72 -15.45
C PHE A 8 27.87 -6.56 -14.72
N ILE A 9 28.07 -7.87 -14.66
CA ILE A 9 27.17 -8.79 -13.93
C ILE A 9 27.19 -8.47 -12.42
N GLN A 10 28.36 -8.23 -11.84
CA GLN A 10 28.49 -7.94 -10.42
C GLN A 10 27.83 -6.61 -10.04
N ILE A 11 27.95 -5.57 -10.88
CA ILE A 11 27.24 -4.30 -10.69
C ILE A 11 25.73 -4.52 -10.75
N HIS A 12 25.21 -5.23 -11.76
CA HIS A 12 23.76 -5.45 -11.89
C HIS A 12 23.17 -6.35 -10.81
N LEU A 13 23.96 -7.32 -10.30
CA LEU A 13 23.56 -8.15 -9.17
C LEU A 13 23.59 -7.36 -7.85
N ASN A 14 24.54 -6.44 -7.70
CA ASN A 14 24.59 -5.52 -6.56
C ASN A 14 23.43 -4.53 -6.62
N ASP A 15 23.13 -3.93 -7.78
CA ASP A 15 21.99 -3.03 -7.95
C ASP A 15 20.67 -3.74 -7.68
N ARG A 16 20.49 -4.99 -8.15
CA ARG A 16 19.32 -5.80 -7.81
C ARG A 16 19.26 -6.17 -6.33
N LYS A 17 20.38 -6.49 -5.69
CA LYS A 17 20.44 -6.76 -4.25
C LYS A 17 20.11 -5.51 -3.44
N VAL A 18 20.63 -4.34 -3.83
CA VAL A 18 20.32 -3.04 -3.23
C VAL A 18 18.84 -2.72 -3.44
N LEU A 19 18.28 -2.92 -4.64
CA LEU A 19 16.84 -2.74 -4.89
C LEU A 19 15.95 -3.70 -4.11
N ILE A 20 16.41 -4.92 -3.82
CA ILE A 20 15.69 -5.89 -2.99
C ILE A 20 15.82 -5.51 -1.51
N MET A 21 17.01 -5.08 -1.07
CA MET A 21 17.24 -4.58 0.29
C MET A 21 16.48 -3.28 0.57
N CYS A 22 16.38 -2.35 -0.38
CA CYS A 22 15.62 -1.10 -0.26
C CYS A 22 14.09 -1.32 -0.23
N LYS A 23 13.59 -2.51 -0.56
CA LYS A 23 12.14 -2.83 -0.53
C LYS A 23 11.71 -3.49 0.76
N ASP A 24 12.62 -4.21 1.43
CA ASP A 24 12.43 -4.67 2.80
C ASP A 24 12.62 -3.52 3.83
N THR A 25 13.04 -2.33 3.38
CA THR A 25 13.24 -1.12 4.20
C THR A 25 12.11 -0.10 4.09
N LEU A 26 10.94 -0.46 3.55
CA LEU A 26 9.76 0.44 3.49
C LEU A 26 8.57 -0.15 4.28
N VAL A 27 8.85 -1.01 5.24
CA VAL A 27 7.84 -1.81 5.94
C VAL A 27 6.96 -0.95 6.83
N ALA A 28 7.52 0.07 7.48
CA ALA A 28 6.73 1.03 8.23
C ALA A 28 5.83 1.86 7.32
N HIS A 29 6.30 2.26 6.13
CA HIS A 29 5.44 2.91 5.14
C HIS A 29 4.31 2.01 4.62
N TYR A 30 4.59 0.72 4.40
CA TYR A 30 3.57 -0.23 3.94
C TYR A 30 2.52 -0.49 5.02
N LEU A 31 2.95 -0.63 6.28
CA LEU A 31 2.06 -0.70 7.43
C LEU A 31 1.21 0.56 7.57
N HIS A 32 1.83 1.74 7.48
CA HIS A 32 1.12 3.01 7.51
C HIS A 32 0.04 3.05 6.42
N THR A 33 0.38 2.72 5.18
CA THR A 33 -0.56 2.71 4.04
C THR A 33 -1.71 1.72 4.26
N ALA A 34 -1.41 0.50 4.72
CA ALA A 34 -2.43 -0.53 4.96
C ALA A 34 -3.40 -0.15 6.10
N VAL A 35 -2.90 0.52 7.15
CA VAL A 35 -3.72 0.97 8.28
C VAL A 35 -4.50 2.24 7.93
N SER A 36 -3.88 3.20 7.25
CA SER A 36 -4.53 4.43 6.77
C SER A 36 -5.65 4.16 5.76
N SER A 37 -5.54 3.07 4.99
CA SER A 37 -6.61 2.59 4.11
C SER A 37 -7.68 1.75 4.83
N GLU A 38 -7.53 1.51 6.14
CA GLU A 38 -8.35 0.59 6.94
C GLU A 38 -8.33 -0.87 6.44
N TYR A 39 -7.42 -1.21 5.54
CA TYR A 39 -7.23 -2.60 5.10
C TYR A 39 -6.73 -3.47 6.25
N TYR A 40 -5.80 -2.94 7.04
CA TYR A 40 -5.38 -3.51 8.32
C TYR A 40 -6.12 -2.80 9.45
N VAL A 41 -6.82 -3.58 10.27
CA VAL A 41 -7.38 -3.14 11.55
C VAL A 41 -6.44 -3.54 12.68
N LYS A 42 -6.79 -3.15 13.92
CA LYS A 42 -5.95 -3.41 15.11
C LYS A 42 -5.41 -4.83 15.19
N LYS A 43 -6.32 -5.79 14.98
CA LYS A 43 -5.98 -7.22 15.04
C LYS A 43 -4.90 -7.59 14.01
N ASP A 44 -4.94 -7.02 12.81
CA ASP A 44 -4.01 -7.38 11.74
C ASP A 44 -2.60 -6.87 12.02
N TRP A 45 -2.44 -5.63 12.51
CA TRP A 45 -1.11 -5.12 12.84
C TRP A 45 -0.52 -5.78 14.11
N GLU A 46 -1.37 -6.15 15.06
CA GLU A 46 -0.98 -6.87 16.28
C GLU A 46 -0.50 -8.28 15.93
N GLU A 47 -1.28 -9.04 15.16
CA GLU A 47 -0.88 -10.37 14.69
C GLU A 47 0.35 -10.33 13.78
N TRP A 48 0.51 -9.24 13.01
CA TRP A 48 1.71 -9.00 12.21
C TRP A 48 2.96 -8.87 13.09
N ALA A 49 2.92 -8.04 14.13
CA ALA A 49 4.04 -7.82 15.04
C ALA A 49 4.34 -9.06 15.88
N ASP A 50 3.31 -9.69 16.44
CA ASP A 50 3.44 -10.88 17.28
C ASP A 50 4.11 -12.05 16.55
N ARG A 51 3.76 -12.25 15.27
CA ARG A 51 4.40 -13.25 14.42
C ARG A 51 5.90 -13.02 14.32
N ILE A 52 6.34 -11.76 14.20
CA ILE A 52 7.76 -11.42 14.07
C ILE A 52 8.46 -11.66 15.42
N ILE A 53 7.85 -11.20 16.52
CA ILE A 53 8.34 -11.36 17.91
C ILE A 53 8.56 -12.83 18.25
N MET A 54 7.61 -13.71 17.91
CA MET A 54 7.73 -15.14 18.21
C MET A 54 8.87 -15.85 17.46
N ASN A 55 9.37 -15.26 16.37
CA ASN A 55 10.33 -15.91 15.47
C ASN A 55 11.75 -15.33 15.54
N LYS A 56 12.01 -14.28 16.35
CA LYS A 56 13.32 -13.65 16.47
C LYS A 56 13.71 -13.33 17.91
N GLU A 57 14.97 -13.60 18.24
CA GLU A 57 15.53 -13.33 19.57
C GLU A 57 15.90 -11.86 19.78
N ASN A 58 16.27 -11.13 18.71
CA ASN A 58 16.61 -9.72 18.75
C ASN A 58 15.81 -8.97 17.69
N LEU A 59 14.99 -8.01 18.13
CA LEU A 59 14.14 -7.18 17.29
C LEU A 59 14.24 -5.73 17.71
N ASP A 60 14.01 -4.84 16.74
CA ASP A 60 13.92 -3.42 17.01
C ASP A 60 12.68 -3.11 17.88
N MET A 61 12.84 -2.15 18.79
CA MET A 61 11.82 -1.79 19.79
C MET A 61 10.47 -1.42 19.16
N TRP A 62 10.47 -0.79 17.98
CA TRP A 62 9.25 -0.34 17.32
C TRP A 62 8.29 -1.50 16.99
N ILE A 63 8.80 -2.73 16.76
CA ILE A 63 7.97 -3.91 16.53
C ILE A 63 7.19 -4.28 17.81
N TYR A 64 7.83 -4.20 18.98
CA TYR A 64 7.16 -4.42 20.25
C TYR A 64 6.12 -3.34 20.52
N ASP A 65 6.45 -2.08 20.23
CA ASP A 65 5.55 -0.95 20.40
C ASP A 65 4.30 -1.08 19.50
N VAL A 66 4.45 -1.61 18.28
CA VAL A 66 3.32 -1.95 17.39
C VAL A 66 2.42 -3.05 17.98
N SER A 67 3.00 -4.13 18.52
CA SER A 67 2.24 -5.24 19.13
C SER A 67 1.36 -4.76 20.30
N ILE A 68 1.87 -3.84 21.13
CA ILE A 68 1.15 -3.37 22.31
C ILE A 68 0.26 -2.13 22.07
N ALA A 69 0.30 -1.55 20.86
CA ALA A 69 -0.47 -0.35 20.52
C ALA A 69 -1.98 -0.59 20.62
N LYS A 70 -2.68 0.26 21.38
CA LYS A 70 -4.10 0.06 21.71
C LYS A 70 -5.06 0.69 20.71
N ASN A 71 -4.59 1.69 19.97
CA ASN A 71 -5.38 2.51 19.06
C ASN A 71 -4.48 3.06 17.93
N LEU A 72 -5.09 3.74 16.96
CA LEU A 72 -4.38 4.28 15.80
C LEU A 72 -3.29 5.30 16.17
N GLU A 73 -3.53 6.15 17.18
CA GLU A 73 -2.56 7.16 17.62
C GLU A 73 -1.30 6.51 18.19
N GLU A 74 -1.46 5.52 19.05
CA GLU A 74 -0.35 4.73 19.59
C GLU A 74 0.37 3.95 18.48
N PHE A 75 -0.37 3.36 17.55
CA PHE A 75 0.21 2.62 16.41
C PHE A 75 1.05 3.54 15.52
N PHE A 76 0.51 4.69 15.11
CA PHE A 76 1.25 5.65 14.27
C PHE A 76 2.47 6.20 14.99
N SER A 77 2.36 6.44 16.31
CA SER A 77 3.50 6.84 17.13
C SER A 77 4.58 5.76 17.20
N ALA A 78 4.21 4.48 17.26
CA ALA A 78 5.13 3.36 17.29
C ALA A 78 5.93 3.21 15.99
N ILE A 79 5.27 3.37 14.82
CA ILE A 79 5.96 3.22 13.53
C ILE A 79 6.71 4.48 13.09
N TYR A 80 6.39 5.65 13.64
CA TYR A 80 6.94 6.94 13.19
C TYR A 80 8.47 7.03 13.22
N PRO A 81 9.19 6.54 14.24
CA PRO A 81 10.65 6.55 14.24
C PRO A 81 11.23 5.72 13.09
N GLN A 82 10.63 4.57 12.80
CA GLN A 82 11.03 3.71 11.67
C GLN A 82 10.70 4.42 10.35
N LEU A 83 9.49 4.95 10.21
CA LEU A 83 9.06 5.70 9.02
C LEU A 83 10.01 6.87 8.69
N CYS A 84 10.55 7.58 9.69
CA CYS A 84 11.56 8.62 9.49
C CYS A 84 12.93 8.09 9.02
N GLN A 85 13.27 6.83 9.31
CA GLN A 85 14.52 6.18 8.89
C GLN A 85 14.40 5.57 7.50
N GLU A 86 13.21 5.08 7.15
CA GLU A 86 12.90 4.53 5.84
C GLU A 86 12.96 5.65 4.80
N TYR A 87 14.01 5.62 3.97
CA TYR A 87 14.16 6.60 2.90
C TYR A 87 13.35 6.16 1.68
N PHE A 88 12.30 6.90 1.37
CA PHE A 88 11.62 6.82 0.08
C PHE A 88 12.57 7.36 -1.00
N GLU A 89 13.29 6.49 -1.71
CA GLU A 89 13.82 6.89 -3.01
C GLU A 89 12.61 7.20 -3.91
N GLU A 90 12.57 8.40 -4.51
CA GLU A 90 11.48 8.93 -5.37
C GLU A 90 11.15 8.07 -6.62
N ASP A 91 11.75 6.88 -6.75
CA ASP A 91 11.56 5.94 -7.86
C ASP A 91 10.31 5.05 -7.72
N ASP A 92 9.57 5.13 -6.60
CA ASP A 92 8.28 4.45 -6.54
C ASP A 92 7.24 5.21 -7.38
N VAL A 93 6.77 4.55 -8.44
CA VAL A 93 5.89 5.12 -9.48
C VAL A 93 4.54 5.61 -8.90
N TYR A 94 4.17 5.14 -7.71
CA TYR A 94 2.89 5.43 -7.07
C TYR A 94 3.12 6.03 -5.69
N SER A 95 2.39 7.12 -5.40
CA SER A 95 2.39 7.72 -4.06
C SER A 95 1.57 6.88 -3.09
N GLU A 96 1.76 7.08 -1.78
CA GLU A 96 0.93 6.44 -0.75
C GLU A 96 -0.59 6.62 -1.01
N PRO A 97 -1.12 7.83 -1.28
CA PRO A 97 -2.52 8.02 -1.64
C PRO A 97 -2.98 7.20 -2.86
N ASP A 98 -2.12 7.01 -3.87
CA ASP A 98 -2.44 6.14 -5.01
C ASP A 98 -2.57 4.67 -4.56
N ILE A 99 -1.71 4.21 -3.65
CA ILE A 99 -1.73 2.84 -3.16
C ILE A 99 -2.92 2.60 -2.21
N ILE A 100 -3.36 3.61 -1.45
CA ILE A 100 -4.59 3.57 -0.67
C ILE A 100 -5.80 3.25 -1.58
N ILE A 101 -5.91 3.87 -2.76
CA ILE A 101 -6.95 3.53 -3.75
C ILE A 101 -6.83 2.06 -4.19
N GLY A 102 -5.60 1.56 -4.34
CA GLY A 102 -5.32 0.15 -4.58
C GLY A 102 -5.91 -0.77 -3.50
N TYR A 103 -5.70 -0.44 -2.21
CA TYR A 103 -6.28 -1.20 -1.09
C TYR A 103 -7.80 -1.12 -1.06
N TYR A 104 -8.39 0.05 -1.31
CA TYR A 104 -9.85 0.18 -1.41
C TYR A 104 -10.43 -0.76 -2.47
N TYR A 105 -9.75 -0.86 -3.61
CA TYR A 105 -10.17 -1.74 -4.69
C TYR A 105 -9.99 -3.24 -4.37
N ILE A 106 -8.94 -3.60 -3.64
CA ILE A 106 -8.78 -4.97 -3.09
C ILE A 106 -9.94 -5.29 -2.14
N MET A 107 -10.28 -4.39 -1.21
CA MET A 107 -11.43 -4.60 -0.30
C MET A 107 -12.74 -4.74 -1.04
N TYR A 108 -12.94 -3.97 -2.12
CA TYR A 108 -14.10 -4.12 -3.00
C TYR A 108 -14.18 -5.52 -3.61
N LYS A 109 -13.07 -6.03 -4.17
CA LYS A 109 -13.01 -7.38 -4.74
C LYS A 109 -13.18 -8.50 -3.71
N GLU A 110 -12.73 -8.27 -2.48
CA GLU A 110 -12.92 -9.19 -1.34
C GLU A 110 -14.35 -9.13 -0.76
N GLY A 111 -15.19 -8.18 -1.20
CA GLY A 111 -16.54 -7.97 -0.67
C GLY A 111 -16.58 -7.32 0.71
N ARG A 112 -15.46 -6.75 1.17
CA ARG A 112 -15.35 -5.98 2.43
C ARG A 112 -15.82 -4.53 2.27
N MET A 113 -15.90 -4.06 1.03
CA MET A 113 -16.33 -2.72 0.66
C MET A 113 -17.27 -2.82 -0.54
N THR A 114 -18.37 -2.08 -0.54
CA THR A 114 -19.27 -1.98 -1.68
C THR A 114 -18.72 -1.03 -2.74
N LEU A 115 -19.20 -1.13 -3.99
CA LEU A 115 -18.82 -0.17 -5.03
C LEU A 115 -19.20 1.27 -4.65
N PHE A 116 -20.32 1.46 -3.95
CA PHE A 116 -20.74 2.76 -3.47
C PHE A 116 -19.77 3.34 -2.43
N GLU A 117 -19.32 2.54 -1.46
CA GLU A 117 -18.33 2.97 -0.46
C GLU A 117 -16.98 3.29 -1.09
N LEU A 118 -16.51 2.45 -2.03
CA LEU A 118 -15.29 2.69 -2.81
C LEU A 118 -15.34 4.08 -3.47
N LEU A 119 -16.41 4.37 -4.19
CA LEU A 119 -16.55 5.63 -4.91
C LEU A 119 -16.78 6.81 -3.96
N SER A 120 -17.43 6.58 -2.81
CA SER A 120 -17.60 7.61 -1.79
C SER A 120 -16.25 8.03 -1.22
N ARG A 121 -15.38 7.09 -0.84
CA ARG A 121 -14.01 7.39 -0.38
C ARG A 121 -13.18 8.10 -1.45
N VAL A 122 -13.22 7.59 -2.68
CA VAL A 122 -12.49 8.19 -3.81
C VAL A 122 -13.01 9.59 -4.17
N ASN A 123 -14.24 9.96 -3.79
CA ASN A 123 -14.80 11.29 -4.04
C ASN A 123 -14.78 12.19 -2.80
N ASP A 124 -14.21 11.73 -1.70
CA ASP A 124 -14.10 12.48 -0.45
C ASP A 124 -12.76 13.23 -0.42
N ASP A 125 -12.83 14.56 -0.38
CA ASP A 125 -11.64 15.43 -0.37
C ASP A 125 -10.86 15.35 0.95
N ASP A 126 -11.50 14.87 2.02
CA ASP A 126 -10.87 14.67 3.34
C ASP A 126 -10.33 13.23 3.53
N ASP A 127 -10.50 12.34 2.54
CA ASP A 127 -9.99 10.98 2.59
C ASP A 127 -8.46 10.92 2.43
N ALA A 128 -7.85 9.88 3.02
CA ALA A 128 -6.40 9.66 2.95
C ALA A 128 -5.88 9.48 1.50
N SER A 129 -6.76 9.10 0.57
CA SER A 129 -6.43 8.99 -0.86
C SER A 129 -6.45 10.32 -1.63
N SER A 130 -6.97 11.42 -1.06
CA SER A 130 -7.20 12.72 -1.75
C SER A 130 -5.96 13.28 -2.49
N GLY A 131 -4.75 12.95 -2.03
CA GLY A 131 -3.49 13.33 -2.66
C GLY A 131 -3.09 12.53 -3.91
N ALA A 132 -3.87 11.53 -4.33
CA ALA A 132 -3.50 10.59 -5.38
C ALA A 132 -3.26 11.28 -6.73
N MET A 133 -2.18 10.87 -7.41
CA MET A 133 -1.90 11.32 -8.77
C MET A 133 -2.99 10.88 -9.75
N LEU A 134 -3.75 9.84 -9.42
CA LEU A 134 -4.88 9.38 -10.20
C LEU A 134 -5.92 10.48 -10.46
N TYR A 135 -6.09 11.43 -9.53
CA TYR A 135 -6.95 12.60 -9.74
C TYR A 135 -6.41 13.58 -10.79
N ARG A 136 -5.22 13.41 -11.34
CA ARG A 136 -4.77 14.21 -12.51
C ARG A 136 -5.29 13.63 -13.83
N ASN A 137 -5.77 12.39 -13.82
CA ASN A 137 -6.34 11.74 -14.98
C ASN A 137 -7.79 12.20 -15.22
N LYS A 138 -8.01 13.01 -16.27
CA LYS A 138 -9.35 13.51 -16.63
C LYS A 138 -10.36 12.40 -16.86
N ARG A 139 -9.94 11.30 -17.49
CA ARG A 139 -10.80 10.14 -17.77
C ARG A 139 -11.26 9.48 -16.48
N PHE A 140 -10.38 9.37 -15.49
CA PHE A 140 -10.73 8.85 -14.18
C PHE A 140 -11.80 9.72 -13.49
N LYS A 141 -11.62 11.05 -13.46
CA LYS A 141 -12.63 11.95 -12.88
C LYS A 141 -14.00 11.81 -13.55
N GLU A 142 -14.03 11.80 -14.88
CA GLU A 142 -15.26 11.63 -15.64
C GLU A 142 -15.93 10.28 -15.36
N LEU A 143 -15.13 9.22 -15.22
CA LEU A 143 -15.62 7.89 -14.93
C LEU A 143 -16.22 7.80 -13.52
N ILE A 144 -15.53 8.32 -12.50
CA ILE A 144 -16.04 8.35 -11.12
C ILE A 144 -17.35 9.12 -11.05
N HIS A 145 -17.42 10.29 -11.69
CA HIS A 145 -18.65 11.09 -11.72
C HIS A 145 -19.82 10.35 -12.39
N LYS A 146 -19.55 9.65 -13.51
CA LYS A 146 -20.57 8.82 -14.19
C LYS A 146 -20.99 7.65 -13.31
N LEU A 147 -20.05 6.89 -12.77
CA LEU A 147 -20.32 5.76 -11.87
C LEU A 147 -21.16 6.17 -10.66
N PHE A 148 -20.80 7.27 -10.00
CA PHE A 148 -21.54 7.74 -8.84
C PHE A 148 -22.98 8.14 -9.18
N LYS A 149 -23.18 8.73 -10.37
CA LYS A 149 -24.51 9.09 -10.89
C LYS A 149 -25.31 7.88 -11.38
N ASP A 150 -24.65 6.89 -11.99
CA ASP A 150 -25.26 5.75 -12.67
C ASP A 150 -25.45 4.52 -11.77
N ILE A 151 -24.75 4.43 -10.62
CA ILE A 151 -25.06 3.46 -9.55
C ILE A 151 -26.46 3.69 -9.00
N LEU A 152 -26.95 4.92 -9.03
CA LEU A 152 -28.35 5.23 -8.75
C LEU A 152 -29.31 4.69 -9.83
N LEU A 153 -28.80 4.25 -10.99
CA LEU A 153 -29.53 3.90 -12.21
C LEU A 153 -29.30 2.46 -12.72
N GLN A 154 -28.52 1.60 -12.02
CA GLN A 154 -28.30 0.17 -12.31
C GLN A 154 -27.68 -0.19 -13.69
N GLN A 155 -26.86 0.68 -14.29
CA GLN A 155 -26.15 0.41 -15.57
C GLN A 155 -24.66 0.07 -15.39
N GLU A 156 -24.37 -0.85 -14.46
CA GLU A 156 -23.06 -0.95 -13.79
C GLU A 156 -21.93 -1.59 -14.62
N MET A 157 -22.21 -2.57 -15.49
CA MET A 157 -21.17 -3.50 -15.95
C MET A 157 -20.08 -2.91 -16.86
N GLN A 158 -20.36 -1.87 -17.65
CA GLN A 158 -19.36 -1.30 -18.57
C GLN A 158 -18.38 -0.37 -17.85
N TYR A 159 -18.89 0.49 -16.98
CA TYR A 159 -18.09 1.48 -16.27
C TYR A 159 -17.21 0.84 -15.19
N VAL A 160 -17.69 -0.24 -14.56
CA VAL A 160 -16.86 -1.01 -13.62
C VAL A 160 -15.62 -1.55 -14.33
N LYS A 161 -15.75 -2.21 -15.49
CA LYS A 161 -14.59 -2.73 -16.26
C LYS A 161 -13.57 -1.66 -16.61
N GLU A 162 -14.03 -0.46 -16.93
CA GLU A 162 -13.17 0.67 -17.22
C GLU A 162 -12.42 1.15 -15.96
N LEU A 163 -13.10 1.16 -14.82
CA LEU A 163 -12.51 1.47 -13.51
C LEU A 163 -11.42 0.45 -13.16
N GLU A 164 -11.70 -0.84 -13.35
CA GLU A 164 -10.71 -1.91 -13.09
C GLU A 164 -9.44 -1.69 -13.92
N THR A 165 -9.59 -1.29 -15.19
CA THR A 165 -8.45 -1.04 -16.07
C THR A 165 -7.57 0.10 -15.56
N ILE A 166 -8.18 1.15 -15.01
CA ILE A 166 -7.48 2.32 -14.49
C ILE A 166 -6.82 2.02 -13.14
N ILE A 167 -7.49 1.26 -12.26
CA ILE A 167 -7.01 0.98 -10.89
C ILE A 167 -6.09 -0.25 -10.82
N ALA A 168 -6.14 -1.17 -11.80
CA ALA A 168 -5.32 -2.39 -11.79
C ALA A 168 -3.82 -2.20 -11.50
N PRO A 169 -3.14 -1.14 -11.96
CA PRO A 169 -1.74 -0.91 -11.58
C PRO A 169 -1.55 -0.61 -10.09
N LEU A 170 -2.51 0.10 -9.47
CA LEU A 170 -2.52 0.44 -8.04
C LEU A 170 -2.84 -0.79 -7.19
N GLU A 171 -3.81 -1.60 -7.62
CA GLU A 171 -4.11 -2.91 -7.03
C GLU A 171 -2.84 -3.78 -6.97
N LYS A 172 -2.08 -3.85 -8.07
CA LYS A 172 -0.82 -4.61 -8.13
C LYS A 172 0.28 -4.03 -7.23
N ALA A 173 0.26 -2.73 -6.93
CA ALA A 173 1.20 -2.11 -6.01
C ALA A 173 0.82 -2.45 -4.56
N ALA A 174 -0.45 -2.26 -4.19
CA ALA A 174 -0.99 -2.63 -2.87
C ALA A 174 -0.77 -4.11 -2.55
N PHE A 175 -1.07 -5.01 -3.50
CA PHE A 175 -0.83 -6.45 -3.31
C PHE A 175 0.65 -6.80 -3.09
N ARG A 176 1.57 -6.04 -3.70
CA ARG A 176 3.01 -6.22 -3.48
C ARG A 176 3.41 -5.79 -2.07
N GLN A 177 2.90 -4.65 -1.59
CA GLN A 177 3.11 -4.22 -0.20
C GLN A 177 2.59 -5.28 0.78
N GLN A 178 1.36 -5.77 0.58
CA GLN A 178 0.79 -6.84 1.41
C GLN A 178 1.69 -8.08 1.45
N LYS A 179 2.21 -8.53 0.30
CA LYS A 179 3.11 -9.68 0.26
C LYS A 179 4.42 -9.43 0.99
N ILE A 180 4.94 -8.21 0.98
CA ILE A 180 6.14 -7.85 1.77
C ILE A 180 5.80 -7.91 3.26
N LEU A 181 4.68 -7.31 3.69
CA LEU A 181 4.23 -7.35 5.09
C LEU A 181 4.04 -8.77 5.62
N GLU A 182 3.41 -9.66 4.84
CA GLU A 182 3.17 -11.06 5.20
C GLU A 182 4.48 -11.85 5.37
N ASN A 183 5.49 -11.55 4.54
CA ASN A 183 6.76 -12.27 4.51
C ASN A 183 7.88 -11.60 5.31
N TYR A 184 7.63 -10.42 5.89
CA TYR A 184 8.61 -9.70 6.69
C TYR A 184 9.00 -10.50 7.92
N LYS A 185 10.30 -10.59 8.19
CA LYS A 185 10.88 -11.42 9.25
C LYS A 185 11.48 -10.62 10.40
N GLY A 186 11.39 -9.29 10.35
CA GLY A 186 12.21 -8.40 11.20
C GLY A 186 13.68 -8.48 10.84
#